data_AF-A0A4U1HSK6-F1
#
_entry.id   AF-A0A4U1HSK6-F1
#
_cell.length_a   1.000
_cell.length_b   1.000
_cell.length_c   1.000
_cell.angle_alpha   90.00
_cell.angle_beta   90.00
_cell.angle_gamma   90.00
#
_symmetry.space_group_name_H-M   'P 1'
#
loop_
_entity.id
_entity.type
_entity.pdbx_description
1 polymer ?
#
loop_
_entity_poly.entity_id
_entity_poly.type
_entity_poly.pdbx_seq_one_letter_code
_entity_poly.pdbx_strand_id
1 'polypeptide(L)'
;MNRSFEKIITLDGNLKGRPALYAQTLSHEVGHAAYPYQEDFSSKAAYLRSTMADEGAATMTNIRAQREILANGGPDIGVAGKNSASYNAAYDQFLKDGNAVGCRDAIGSAFGNEITSSTGQTYNDYYGGWYDKTFPSKK
;
A
#
# COMPACT_ATOMS: atom_id res chain seq x y z
N MET A 1 -3.40 34.36 -0.50
CA MET A 1 -2.26 33.59 -1.06
C MET A 1 -2.77 32.21 -1.41
N ASN A 2 -2.89 31.91 -2.70
CA ASN A 2 -3.34 30.61 -3.18
C ASN A 2 -2.11 29.69 -3.26
N ARG A 3 -1.84 28.90 -2.23
CA ARG A 3 -0.82 27.84 -2.34
C ARG A 3 -1.46 26.73 -3.18
N SER A 4 -0.99 26.55 -4.40
CA SER A 4 -1.17 25.27 -5.09
C SER A 4 -0.60 24.20 -4.18
N PHE A 5 -1.43 23.25 -3.75
CA PHE A 5 -0.94 22.06 -3.04
C PHE A 5 -0.15 21.24 -4.05
N GLU A 6 1.18 21.41 -4.08
CA GLU A 6 2.05 20.53 -4.85
C GLU A 6 1.92 19.11 -4.28
N LYS A 7 1.45 18.17 -5.09
CA LYS A 7 1.49 16.74 -4.77
C LYS A 7 2.89 16.25 -5.09
N ILE A 8 3.69 15.99 -4.07
CA ILE A 8 5.10 15.57 -4.19
C ILE A 8 5.23 14.13 -3.73
N ILE A 9 5.87 13.29 -4.56
CA ILE A 9 6.38 11.98 -4.15
C ILE A 9 7.88 12.13 -3.93
N THR A 10 8.33 11.87 -2.70
CA THR A 10 9.74 11.89 -2.33
C THR A 10 10.22 10.47 -2.12
N LEU A 11 11.26 10.08 -2.84
CA LEU A 11 11.88 8.77 -2.73
C LEU A 11 13.22 8.87 -1.98
N ASP A 12 13.55 7.84 -1.19
CA ASP A 12 14.80 7.79 -0.44
C ASP A 12 16.00 7.87 -1.40
N GLY A 13 16.96 8.75 -1.12
CA GLY A 13 18.21 8.89 -1.86
C GLY A 13 19.04 7.61 -1.90
N ASN A 14 18.86 6.69 -0.95
CA ASN A 14 19.46 5.36 -0.92
C ASN A 14 19.02 4.46 -2.10
N LEU A 15 17.99 4.86 -2.85
CA LEU A 15 17.55 4.17 -4.07
C LEU A 15 18.41 4.52 -5.30
N LYS A 16 19.30 5.52 -5.20
CA LYS A 16 20.17 5.92 -6.31
C LYS A 16 21.02 4.74 -6.80
N GLY A 17 21.03 4.50 -8.10
CA GLY A 17 21.73 3.38 -8.73
C GLY A 17 21.02 2.02 -8.61
N ARG A 18 19.80 1.98 -8.06
CA ARG A 18 18.98 0.76 -7.92
C ARG A 18 17.68 0.89 -8.73
N PRO A 19 17.74 0.92 -10.08
CA PRO A 19 16.61 1.31 -10.92
C PRO A 19 15.37 0.43 -10.76
N ALA A 20 15.54 -0.88 -10.59
CA ALA A 20 14.42 -1.80 -10.35
C ALA A 20 13.69 -1.49 -9.04
N LEU A 21 14.46 -1.30 -7.95
CA LEU A 21 13.88 -0.91 -6.65
C LEU A 21 13.27 0.49 -6.70
N TYR A 22 13.90 1.43 -7.41
CA TYR A 22 13.35 2.77 -7.60
C TYR A 22 11.99 2.72 -8.32
N ALA A 23 11.88 1.95 -9.40
CA ALA A 23 10.62 1.77 -10.13
C ALA A 23 9.56 1.07 -9.28
N GLN A 24 9.95 0.05 -8.51
CA GLN A 24 9.07 -0.61 -7.53
C GLN A 24 8.50 0.40 -6.54
N THR A 25 9.36 1.11 -5.81
CA THR A 25 8.94 2.09 -4.81
C THR A 25 8.12 3.21 -5.44
N LEU A 26 8.55 3.77 -6.57
CA LEU A 26 7.79 4.81 -7.26
C LEU A 26 6.38 4.35 -7.63
N SER A 27 6.24 3.13 -8.17
CA SER A 27 4.92 2.60 -8.55
C SER A 27 4.01 2.36 -7.34
N HIS A 28 4.57 2.04 -6.17
CA HIS A 28 3.85 1.94 -4.90
C HIS A 28 3.36 3.33 -4.46
N GLU A 29 4.25 4.32 -4.39
CA GLU A 29 3.90 5.70 -3.98
C GLU A 29 2.88 6.36 -4.92
N VAL A 30 2.96 6.08 -6.22
CA VAL A 30 1.95 6.53 -7.19
C VAL A 30 0.58 5.95 -6.88
N GLY A 31 0.52 4.70 -6.40
CA GLY A 31 -0.74 4.09 -6.01
C GLY A 31 -1.39 4.76 -4.80
N HIS A 32 -0.61 5.12 -3.77
CA HIS A 32 -1.09 5.99 -2.68
C HIS A 32 -1.61 7.33 -3.21
N ALA A 33 -0.84 7.99 -4.10
CA ALA A 33 -1.20 9.30 -4.62
C ALA A 33 -2.45 9.30 -5.52
N ALA A 34 -2.72 8.19 -6.21
CA ALA A 34 -3.85 8.02 -7.11
C ALA A 34 -5.12 7.50 -6.43
N TYR A 35 -4.98 6.81 -5.29
CA TYR A 35 -6.12 6.29 -4.54
C TYR A 35 -6.75 7.41 -3.70
N PRO A 36 -8.06 7.66 -3.79
CA PRO A 36 -8.74 8.68 -2.99
C PRO A 36 -8.96 8.18 -1.55
N TYR A 37 -7.87 7.93 -0.84
CA TYR A 37 -7.85 7.46 0.52
C TYR A 37 -8.56 8.45 1.47
N GLN A 38 -9.43 7.92 2.33
CA GLN A 38 -9.99 8.62 3.46
C GLN A 38 -10.00 7.70 4.68
N GLU A 39 -9.44 8.19 5.79
CA GLU A 39 -9.45 7.50 7.07
C GLU A 39 -10.87 7.39 7.62
N ASP A 40 -11.29 6.18 8.01
CA ASP A 40 -12.56 5.95 8.68
C ASP A 40 -12.36 5.79 10.19
N PHE A 41 -12.57 6.86 10.94
CA PHE A 41 -12.40 6.85 12.40
C PHE A 41 -13.60 6.31 13.19
N SER A 42 -14.67 5.84 12.53
CA SER A 42 -15.91 5.39 13.18
C SER A 42 -15.71 4.24 14.17
N SER A 43 -14.68 3.42 13.95
CA SER A 43 -14.22 2.38 14.88
C SER A 43 -12.77 2.01 14.57
N LYS A 44 -12.09 1.36 15.52
CA LYS A 44 -10.74 0.82 15.30
C LYS A 44 -10.68 -0.12 14.08
N ALA A 45 -11.69 -0.96 13.92
CA ALA A 45 -11.77 -1.90 12.80
C ALA A 45 -11.94 -1.17 11.46
N ALA A 46 -12.79 -0.13 11.42
CA ALA A 46 -12.97 0.69 10.22
C ALA A 46 -11.69 1.47 9.88
N TYR A 47 -11.01 1.99 10.89
CA TYR A 47 -9.74 2.70 10.72
C TYR A 47 -8.68 1.79 10.12
N LEU A 48 -8.45 0.62 10.74
CA LEU A 48 -7.52 -0.39 10.24
C LEU A 48 -7.88 -0.86 8.82
N ARG A 49 -9.17 -1.06 8.53
CA ARG A 49 -9.58 -1.42 7.17
C ARG A 49 -9.23 -0.32 6.18
N SER A 50 -9.51 0.93 6.51
CA SER A 50 -9.24 2.06 5.61
C SER A 50 -7.73 2.22 5.35
N THR A 51 -6.89 2.17 6.38
CA THR A 51 -5.42 2.26 6.23
C THR A 51 -4.87 1.08 5.42
N MET A 52 -5.34 -0.13 5.66
CA MET A 52 -4.88 -1.31 4.92
C MET A 52 -5.36 -1.32 3.46
N ALA A 53 -6.53 -0.74 3.18
CA ALA A 53 -7.00 -0.59 1.80
C ALA A 53 -6.11 0.39 0.99
N ASP A 54 -5.48 1.36 1.64
CA ASP A 54 -4.52 2.27 1.01
C ASP A 54 -3.22 1.55 0.61
N GLU A 55 -2.62 0.77 1.53
CA GLU A 55 -1.50 -0.14 1.21
C GLU A 55 -1.86 -1.16 0.11
N GLY A 56 -3.11 -1.63 0.13
CA GLY A 56 -3.67 -2.47 -0.92
C GLY A 56 -3.69 -1.77 -2.29
N ALA A 57 -4.06 -0.49 -2.34
CA ALA A 57 -4.07 0.29 -3.58
C ALA A 57 -2.66 0.55 -4.13
N ALA A 58 -1.72 0.87 -3.23
CA ALA A 58 -0.31 1.07 -3.55
C ALA A 58 0.32 -0.21 -4.14
N THR A 59 0.15 -1.33 -3.44
CA THR A 59 0.67 -2.63 -3.86
C THR A 59 0.02 -3.11 -5.16
N MET A 60 -1.31 -2.91 -5.34
CA MET A 60 -2.02 -3.22 -6.58
C MET A 60 -1.44 -2.43 -7.77
N THR A 61 -1.08 -1.17 -7.56
CA THR A 61 -0.47 -0.30 -8.59
C THR A 61 0.95 -0.77 -8.92
N ASN A 62 1.73 -1.17 -7.92
CA ASN A 62 3.05 -1.75 -8.14
C ASN A 62 2.99 -3.08 -8.92
N ILE A 63 2.07 -3.99 -8.58
CA ILE A 63 1.86 -5.24 -9.34
C ILE A 63 1.52 -4.94 -10.80
N ARG A 64 0.63 -3.97 -11.04
CA ARG A 64 0.27 -3.55 -12.40
C ARG A 64 1.50 -3.10 -13.18
N ALA A 65 2.29 -2.18 -12.62
CA ALA A 65 3.50 -1.67 -13.26
C ALA A 65 4.52 -2.79 -13.53
N GLN A 66 4.73 -3.69 -12.57
CA GLN A 66 5.63 -4.82 -12.70
C GLN A 66 5.22 -5.74 -13.85
N ARG A 67 3.93 -6.07 -13.97
CA ARG A 67 3.40 -6.91 -15.05
C ARG A 67 3.49 -6.21 -16.41
N GLU A 68 3.21 -4.91 -16.47
CA GLU A 68 3.35 -4.12 -17.69
C GLU A 68 4.81 -4.07 -18.18
N ILE A 69 5.78 -3.89 -17.28
CA ILE A 69 7.22 -3.90 -17.62
C ILE A 69 7.65 -5.27 -18.14
N LEU A 70 7.27 -6.35 -17.44
CA LEU A 70 7.59 -7.72 -17.85
C LEU A 70 7.00 -8.08 -19.22
N ALA A 71 5.73 -7.71 -19.45
CA ALA A 71 5.06 -7.97 -20.73
C ALA A 71 5.74 -7.26 -21.92
N ASN A 72 6.48 -6.18 -21.66
CA ASN A 72 7.22 -5.42 -22.67
C ASN A 72 8.72 -5.77 -22.70
N GLY A 73 9.14 -6.88 -22.07
CA GLY A 73 10.52 -7.35 -22.08
C GLY A 73 11.47 -6.60 -21.16
N GLY A 74 10.95 -5.79 -20.24
CA GLY A 74 11.73 -5.12 -19.21
C GLY A 74 12.09 -6.04 -18.03
N PRO A 75 12.90 -5.54 -17.07
CA PRO A 75 13.30 -6.32 -15.91
C PRO A 75 12.14 -6.50 -14.92
N ASP A 76 12.19 -7.57 -14.12
CA ASP A 76 11.33 -7.69 -12.95
C ASP A 76 11.71 -6.65 -11.90
N ILE A 77 10.81 -5.72 -11.62
CA ILE A 77 10.96 -4.72 -10.54
C ILE A 77 10.51 -5.27 -9.18
N GLY A 78 9.88 -6.43 -9.14
CA GLY A 78 9.32 -7.06 -7.95
C GLY A 78 8.06 -6.36 -7.42
N VAL A 79 7.53 -6.91 -6.33
CA VAL A 79 6.38 -6.38 -5.60
C VAL A 79 6.82 -5.99 -4.19
N ALA A 80 6.50 -4.77 -3.76
CA ALA A 80 6.79 -4.28 -2.41
C ALA A 80 6.07 -5.11 -1.33
N GLY A 81 6.71 -5.26 -0.18
CA GLY A 81 6.24 -6.13 0.90
C GLY A 81 6.79 -7.55 0.84
N LYS A 82 6.47 -8.35 1.85
CA LYS A 82 6.95 -9.72 2.05
C LYS A 82 6.00 -10.78 1.51
N ASN A 83 4.70 -10.50 1.43
CA ASN A 83 3.69 -11.50 1.03
C ASN A 83 3.28 -11.40 -0.45
N SER A 84 4.25 -11.24 -1.35
CA SER A 84 4.04 -11.02 -2.78
C SER A 84 3.20 -12.12 -3.46
N ALA A 85 3.25 -13.37 -2.98
CA ALA A 85 2.42 -14.46 -3.48
C ALA A 85 0.93 -14.21 -3.23
N SER A 86 0.56 -13.81 -2.01
CA SER A 86 -0.84 -13.49 -1.68
C SER A 86 -1.32 -12.26 -2.44
N TYR A 87 -0.44 -11.27 -2.63
CA TYR A 87 -0.80 -10.06 -3.38
C TYR A 87 -1.08 -10.35 -4.85
N ASN A 88 -0.24 -11.17 -5.48
CA ASN A 88 -0.46 -11.61 -6.84
C ASN A 88 -1.73 -12.44 -6.99
N ALA A 89 -2.03 -13.33 -6.03
CA ALA A 89 -3.27 -14.10 -6.06
C ALA A 89 -4.53 -13.22 -6.00
N ALA A 90 -4.52 -12.18 -5.16
CA ALA A 90 -5.59 -11.19 -5.10
C ALA A 90 -5.71 -10.40 -6.42
N TYR A 91 -4.58 -9.99 -6.99
CA TYR A 91 -4.55 -9.28 -8.26
C TYR A 91 -5.05 -10.15 -9.43
N ASP A 92 -4.67 -11.43 -9.47
CA ASP A 92 -5.15 -12.38 -10.47
C ASP A 92 -6.66 -12.62 -10.36
N GLN A 93 -7.20 -12.60 -9.14
CA GLN A 93 -8.64 -12.66 -8.94
C GLN A 93 -9.32 -11.40 -9.48
N PHE A 94 -8.76 -10.22 -9.22
CA PHE A 94 -9.22 -8.97 -9.81
C PHE A 94 -9.24 -8.98 -11.33
N LEU A 95 -8.24 -9.57 -11.98
CA LEU A 95 -8.23 -9.67 -13.45
C LEU A 95 -9.38 -10.54 -13.99
N LYS A 96 -9.95 -11.43 -13.18
CA LYS A 96 -11.07 -12.30 -13.57
C LYS A 96 -12.42 -11.63 -13.34
N ASP A 97 -12.59 -10.90 -12.23
CA ASP A 97 -13.89 -10.40 -11.79
C ASP A 97 -14.05 -8.88 -11.84
N GLY A 98 -12.96 -8.13 -12.08
CA GLY A 98 -12.95 -6.66 -12.09
C GLY A 98 -13.15 -6.02 -10.72
N ASN A 99 -13.17 -6.79 -9.62
CA ASN A 99 -13.44 -6.30 -8.28
C ASN A 99 -12.20 -5.66 -7.63
N ALA A 100 -11.92 -4.42 -8.01
CA ALA A 100 -10.78 -3.68 -7.49
C ALA A 100 -10.87 -3.43 -5.97
N VAL A 101 -12.07 -3.29 -5.40
CA VAL A 101 -12.26 -3.12 -3.94
C VAL A 101 -11.85 -4.41 -3.22
N GLY A 102 -12.35 -5.56 -3.66
CA GLY A 102 -11.99 -6.86 -3.10
C GLY A 102 -10.50 -7.16 -3.19
N CYS A 103 -9.85 -6.75 -4.29
CA CYS A 103 -8.40 -6.85 -4.43
C CYS A 103 -7.64 -6.05 -3.36
N ARG A 104 -7.97 -4.76 -3.22
CA ARG A 104 -7.34 -3.89 -2.21
C ARG A 104 -7.54 -4.40 -0.80
N ASP A 105 -8.76 -4.84 -0.47
CA ASP A 105 -9.07 -5.41 0.85
C ASP A 105 -8.26 -6.70 1.13
N ALA A 106 -8.13 -7.58 0.13
CA ALA A 106 -7.39 -8.83 0.26
C ALA A 106 -5.88 -8.59 0.41
N ILE A 107 -5.32 -7.70 -0.41
CA ILE A 107 -3.91 -7.29 -0.32
C ILE A 107 -3.65 -6.60 1.02
N GLY A 108 -4.46 -5.62 1.39
CA GLY A 108 -4.35 -4.88 2.64
C GLY A 108 -4.42 -5.79 3.87
N SER A 109 -5.33 -6.78 3.86
CA SER A 109 -5.43 -7.76 4.95
C SER A 109 -4.15 -8.61 5.10
N ALA A 110 -3.53 -8.99 3.99
CA ALA A 110 -2.24 -9.69 4.03
C ALA A 110 -1.10 -8.76 4.47
N PHE A 111 -1.11 -7.49 4.03
CA PHE A 111 -0.11 -6.48 4.38
C PHE A 111 -0.16 -6.08 5.86
N GLY A 112 -1.36 -6.01 6.46
CA GLY A 112 -1.54 -5.65 7.85
C GLY A 112 -0.84 -6.57 8.86
N ASN A 113 -0.50 -7.79 8.44
CA ASN A 113 0.27 -8.76 9.23
C ASN A 113 1.78 -8.63 9.03
N GLU A 114 2.25 -7.78 8.11
CA GLU A 114 3.67 -7.51 7.95
C GLU A 114 4.23 -6.66 9.09
N ILE A 115 5.53 -6.80 9.33
CA ILE A 115 6.25 -6.13 10.42
C ILE A 115 6.84 -4.82 9.91
N THR A 116 6.49 -3.72 10.57
CA THR A 116 7.08 -2.41 10.33
C THR A 116 8.57 -2.41 10.65
N SER A 117 9.38 -1.77 9.80
CA SER A 117 10.83 -1.70 10.00
C SER A 117 11.25 -0.78 11.16
N SER A 118 10.38 0.17 11.53
CA SER A 118 10.67 1.20 12.54
C SER A 118 10.30 0.79 13.96
N THR A 119 9.18 0.09 14.15
CA THR A 119 8.68 -0.27 15.49
C THR A 119 8.75 -1.76 15.80
N GLY A 120 8.95 -2.61 14.79
CA GLY A 120 8.94 -4.07 14.94
C GLY A 120 7.56 -4.65 15.24
N GLN A 121 6.50 -3.84 15.21
CA GLN A 121 5.12 -4.26 15.35
C GLN A 121 4.51 -4.58 13.99
N THR A 122 3.43 -5.37 13.96
CA THR A 122 2.64 -5.51 12.73
C THR A 122 2.06 -4.15 12.32
N TYR A 123 1.76 -3.95 11.05
CA TYR A 123 1.06 -2.73 10.60
C TYR A 123 -0.29 -2.55 11.31
N ASN A 124 -1.03 -3.64 11.55
CA ASN A 124 -2.26 -3.61 12.33
C ASN A 124 -2.03 -3.16 13.78
N ASP A 125 -0.98 -3.63 14.45
CA ASP A 125 -0.66 -3.23 15.82
C ASP A 125 -0.18 -1.78 15.89
N TYR A 126 0.61 -1.35 14.90
CA TYR A 126 1.12 0.02 14.82
C TYR A 126 -0.02 1.03 14.68
N TYR A 127 -0.85 0.88 13.64
CA TYR A 127 -2.00 1.76 13.41
C TYR A 127 -3.07 1.59 14.49
N GLY A 128 -3.32 0.36 14.94
CA GLY A 128 -4.28 0.06 15.99
C GLY A 128 -3.90 0.69 17.33
N GLY A 129 -2.61 0.66 17.67
CA GLY A 129 -2.08 1.29 18.87
C GLY A 129 -2.09 2.83 18.80
N TRP A 130 -1.90 3.41 17.61
CA TRP A 130 -2.14 4.83 17.41
C TRP A 130 -3.62 5.20 17.61
N TYR A 131 -4.55 4.42 17.04
CA TYR A 131 -5.99 4.65 17.20
C TYR A 131 -6.40 4.63 18.67
N ASP A 132 -5.96 3.63 19.44
CA ASP A 132 -6.29 3.51 20.86
C ASP A 132 -5.78 4.69 21.69
N LYS A 133 -4.62 5.27 21.32
CA LYS A 133 -4.06 6.46 21.98
C LYS A 133 -4.82 7.74 21.63
N THR A 134 -5.29 7.85 20.39
CA THR A 134 -5.99 9.04 19.87
C THR A 134 -7.47 9.07 20.28
N PHE A 135 -8.11 7.90 20.31
CA PHE A 135 -9.53 7.71 20.65
C PHE A 135 -9.67 6.79 21.88
N PRO A 136 -9.20 7.23 23.06
CA PRO A 136 -9.27 6.39 24.26
C PRO A 136 -10.73 6.08 24.60
N SER A 137 -10.99 4.82 24.98
CA SER A 137 -12.30 4.46 25.53
C SER A 137 -12.60 5.33 26.75
N LYS A 138 -13.82 5.84 26.83
CA LYS A 138 -14.28 6.52 28.04
C LYS A 138 -14.29 5.48 29.16
N LYS A 139 -13.52 5.74 30.22
CA LYS A 139 -13.52 4.95 31.45
C LYS A 139 -14.87 5.00 32.14
#